data_AF-A0A946BM22-F1
#
_entry.id   AF-A0A946BM22-F1
#
_cell.length_a   1.000
_cell.length_b   1.000
_cell.length_c   1.000
_cell.angle_alpha   90.00
_cell.angle_beta   90.00
_cell.angle_gamma   90.00
#
_symmetry.space_group_name_H-M   'P 1'
#
loop_
_entity.id
_entity.type
_entity.pdbx_description
1 polymer ?
#
loop_
_entity_poly.entity_id
_entity_poly.type
_entity_poly.pdbx_seq_one_letter_code
_entity_poly.pdbx_strand_id
1 'polypeptide(L)'
;MISLTLIGILGLLSLFILLALRMPVALSMLSVGFIGTIIANAYKFMAVGMAEDQAWSRGLKVAYSNLAGETFEAASNYNLLVIPMFVLMGNLAGVSGMSKDLFSAAYRWMGHLRGGLASATIAACAGFAALSGSSLASAVTMGRVALPEMKKYKYADSLATGSVAAGGTLGFLIPPSGGMIIYAVLTEQSIGRLFMAGVFPGIILTLLFIGAIYCVVIRNPTAGPRAKRFGRPERVKSLWRALPIVGVVLITIGGMYTGFFTPVEASSIGAFLTFGVAAYRKSLGWQASKAVIFETMNATATVFLIIIGAFVFIPFMSLTELPAQLVTILTSL
;
A
#
# COMPACT_ATOMS: atom_id res chain seq x y z
N MET A 1 -18.65 30.40 23.76
CA MET A 1 -17.36 29.93 23.19
C MET A 1 -17.63 28.63 22.45
N ILE A 2 -17.08 28.45 21.25
CA ILE A 2 -17.20 27.18 20.49
C ILE A 2 -16.47 26.09 21.28
N SER A 3 -17.08 24.93 21.48
CA SER A 3 -16.42 23.81 22.18
C SER A 3 -15.32 23.20 21.32
N LEU A 4 -14.23 22.75 21.94
CA LEU A 4 -13.13 22.07 21.23
C LEU A 4 -13.63 20.81 20.50
N THR A 5 -14.60 20.10 21.08
CA THR A 5 -15.31 19.00 20.44
C THR A 5 -15.96 19.40 19.12
N LEU A 6 -16.68 20.53 19.08
CA LEU A 6 -17.34 20.98 17.86
C LEU A 6 -16.32 21.32 16.77
N ILE A 7 -15.19 21.94 17.14
CA ILE A 7 -14.09 22.21 16.21
C ILE A 7 -13.52 20.90 15.66
N GLY A 8 -13.34 19.89 16.52
CA GLY A 8 -12.92 18.55 16.10
C GLY A 8 -13.89 17.92 15.11
N ILE A 9 -15.20 17.93 15.40
CA ILE A 9 -16.23 17.35 14.53
C ILE A 9 -16.24 18.06 13.17
N LEU A 10 -16.19 19.40 13.17
CA LEU A 10 -16.12 20.18 11.95
C LEU A 10 -14.85 19.87 11.15
N GLY A 11 -13.70 19.73 11.80
CA GLY A 11 -12.46 19.33 11.15
C GLY A 11 -12.55 17.95 10.50
N LEU A 12 -13.13 16.97 11.21
CA LEU A 12 -13.33 15.62 10.69
C LEU A 12 -14.32 15.59 9.52
N LEU A 13 -15.42 16.36 9.59
CA LEU A 13 -16.34 16.55 8.46
C LEU A 13 -15.65 17.21 7.27
N SER A 14 -14.85 18.26 7.51
CA SER A 14 -14.06 18.91 6.46
C SER A 14 -13.09 17.92 5.79
N LEU A 15 -12.42 17.06 6.57
CA LEU A 15 -11.57 16.01 6.02
C LEU A 15 -12.35 15.12 5.03
N PHE A 16 -13.51 14.61 5.43
CA PHE A 16 -14.34 13.76 4.56
C PHE A 16 -14.87 14.51 3.34
N ILE A 17 -15.20 15.80 3.47
CA ILE A 17 -15.60 16.64 2.32
C ILE A 17 -14.44 16.78 1.34
N LEU A 18 -13.22 17.06 1.80
CA LEU A 18 -12.04 17.17 0.93
C LEU A 18 -11.75 15.85 0.22
N LEU A 19 -11.88 14.72 0.93
CA LEU A 19 -11.74 13.38 0.34
C LEU A 19 -12.84 13.10 -0.72
N ALA A 20 -14.08 13.52 -0.46
CA ALA A 20 -15.18 13.42 -1.42
C ALA A 20 -14.95 14.27 -2.68
N LEU A 21 -14.30 15.43 -2.53
CA LEU A 21 -13.80 16.27 -3.63
C LEU A 21 -12.56 15.70 -4.34
N ARG A 22 -12.15 14.46 -3.99
CA ARG A 22 -10.99 13.76 -4.55
C ARG A 22 -9.65 14.45 -4.30
N MET A 23 -9.56 15.26 -3.25
CA MET A 23 -8.26 15.76 -2.81
C MET A 23 -7.39 14.58 -2.33
N PRO A 24 -6.07 14.59 -2.62
CA PRO A 24 -5.14 13.61 -2.07
C PRO A 24 -5.20 13.57 -0.54
N VAL A 25 -5.28 12.36 0.03
CA VAL A 25 -5.41 12.12 1.47
C VAL A 25 -4.38 12.91 2.28
N ALA A 26 -3.12 12.92 1.84
CA ALA A 26 -2.04 13.69 2.47
C ALA A 26 -2.37 15.17 2.60
N LEU A 27 -2.84 15.80 1.52
CA LEU A 27 -3.17 17.22 1.52
C LEU A 27 -4.41 17.51 2.37
N SER A 28 -5.42 16.65 2.31
CA SER A 28 -6.60 16.77 3.17
C SER A 28 -6.23 16.75 4.65
N MET A 29 -5.39 15.80 5.07
CA MET A 29 -4.94 15.66 6.45
C MET A 29 -4.04 16.81 6.88
N LEU A 30 -3.10 17.23 6.02
CA LEU A 30 -2.22 18.37 6.29
C LEU A 30 -3.02 19.67 6.43
N SER A 31 -3.93 19.96 5.50
CA SER A 31 -4.74 21.19 5.53
C SER A 31 -5.66 21.23 6.74
N VAL A 32 -6.39 20.14 7.02
CA VAL A 32 -7.30 20.07 8.17
C VAL A 32 -6.51 20.09 9.49
N GLY A 33 -5.41 19.35 9.58
CA GLY A 33 -4.56 19.33 10.76
C GLY A 33 -3.95 20.70 11.06
N PHE A 34 -3.41 21.38 10.04
CA PHE A 34 -2.81 22.70 10.17
C PHE A 34 -3.84 23.76 10.56
N ILE A 35 -4.92 23.89 9.78
CA ILE A 35 -5.97 24.89 10.04
C ILE A 35 -6.70 24.57 11.36
N GLY A 36 -7.01 23.30 11.61
CA GLY A 36 -7.63 22.83 12.83
C GLY A 36 -6.78 23.13 14.07
N THR A 37 -5.47 22.94 13.99
CA THR A 37 -4.54 23.28 15.09
C THR A 37 -4.53 24.78 15.38
N ILE A 38 -4.57 25.63 14.35
CA ILE A 38 -4.65 27.09 14.52
C ILE A 38 -5.92 27.46 15.28
N ILE A 39 -7.07 27.00 14.79
CA ILE A 39 -8.38 27.34 15.35
C ILE A 39 -8.49 26.78 16.78
N ALA A 40 -8.20 25.49 16.99
CA ALA A 40 -8.32 24.87 18.30
C ALA A 40 -7.45 25.55 19.36
N ASN A 41 -6.19 25.88 19.04
CA ASN A 41 -5.33 26.58 19.98
C ASN A 41 -5.74 28.04 20.22
N ALA A 42 -6.19 28.76 19.18
CA ALA A 42 -6.69 30.13 19.35
C ALA A 42 -7.87 30.16 20.35
N TYR A 43 -8.86 29.28 20.17
CA TYR A 43 -9.99 29.16 21.09
C TYR A 43 -9.57 28.72 22.50
N LYS A 44 -8.60 27.82 22.61
CA LYS A 44 -8.04 27.41 23.91
C LYS A 44 -7.35 28.57 24.63
N PHE A 45 -6.55 29.38 23.94
CA PHE A 45 -5.87 30.54 24.55
C PHE A 45 -6.83 31.67 24.91
N MET A 46 -7.86 31.92 24.08
CA MET A 46 -8.93 32.87 24.41
C MET A 46 -9.70 32.45 25.67
N ALA A 47 -9.97 31.15 25.85
CA ALA A 47 -10.64 30.62 27.04
C ALA A 47 -9.82 30.83 28.34
N VAL A 48 -8.49 30.97 28.24
CA VAL A 48 -7.58 31.26 29.36
C VAL A 48 -7.39 32.77 29.57
N GLY A 49 -8.08 33.63 28.80
CA GLY A 49 -8.09 35.08 28.96
C GLY A 49 -7.03 35.83 28.16
N MET A 50 -6.41 35.21 27.15
CA MET A 50 -5.54 35.95 26.22
C MET A 50 -6.36 36.83 25.26
N ALA A 51 -5.80 37.98 24.87
CA ALA A 51 -6.38 38.83 23.84
C ALA A 51 -6.48 38.08 22.49
N GLU A 52 -7.49 38.42 21.68
CA GLU A 52 -7.83 37.70 20.45
C GLU A 52 -6.66 37.70 19.44
N ASP A 53 -6.01 38.84 19.24
CA ASP A 53 -4.84 39.01 18.38
C ASP A 53 -3.65 38.13 18.82
N GLN A 54 -3.41 38.06 20.13
CA GLN A 54 -2.38 37.22 20.73
C GLN A 54 -2.72 35.73 20.65
N ALA A 55 -4.00 35.37 20.79
CA ALA A 55 -4.45 33.99 20.72
C ALA A 55 -4.29 33.40 19.30
N TRP A 56 -4.70 34.14 18.27
CA TRP A 56 -4.55 33.71 16.86
C TRP A 56 -3.09 33.62 16.43
N SER A 57 -2.26 34.62 16.80
CA SER A 57 -0.83 34.58 16.49
C SER A 57 -0.10 33.41 17.18
N ARG A 58 -0.48 33.07 18.42
CA ARG A 58 0.03 31.87 19.09
C ARG A 58 -0.47 30.59 18.45
N GLY A 59 -1.74 30.51 18.05
CA GLY A 59 -2.28 29.36 17.32
C GLY A 59 -1.52 29.08 16.02
N LEU A 60 -1.22 30.13 15.25
CA LEU A 60 -0.37 30.06 14.05
C LEU A 60 1.04 29.57 14.37
N LYS A 61 1.65 30.08 15.43
CA LYS A 61 3.00 29.66 15.85
C LYS A 61 3.05 28.18 16.23
N VAL A 62 2.04 27.67 16.94
CA VAL A 62 1.94 26.24 17.30
C VAL A 62 1.76 25.39 16.05
N ALA A 63 0.85 25.75 15.15
CA ALA A 63 0.62 24.98 13.92
C ALA A 63 1.86 24.95 13.02
N TYR A 64 2.59 26.05 12.90
CA TYR A 64 3.85 26.11 12.16
C TYR A 64 4.94 25.27 12.83
N SER A 65 5.05 25.33 14.16
CA SER A 65 5.99 24.52 14.93
C SER A 65 5.72 23.02 14.74
N ASN A 66 4.46 22.60 14.78
CA ASN A 66 4.07 21.21 14.53
C ASN A 66 4.40 20.83 13.09
N LEU A 67 4.02 21.64 12.10
CA LEU A 67 4.32 21.36 10.69
C LEU A 67 5.83 21.19 10.46
N ALA A 68 6.66 22.08 11.00
CA ALA A 68 8.11 22.02 10.86
C ALA A 68 8.71 20.81 11.60
N GLY A 69 8.30 20.59 12.86
CA GLY A 69 8.80 19.50 13.71
C GLY A 69 8.46 18.12 13.14
N GLU A 70 7.18 17.88 12.84
CA GLU A 70 6.71 16.60 12.32
C GLU A 70 7.30 16.28 10.94
N THR A 71 7.49 17.30 10.10
CA THR A 71 8.16 17.12 8.80
C THR A 71 9.64 16.73 8.98
N PHE A 72 10.34 17.34 9.93
CA PHE A 72 11.74 17.04 10.21
C PHE A 72 11.91 15.64 10.81
N GLU A 73 11.06 15.26 11.77
CA GLU A 73 11.04 13.91 12.35
C GLU A 73 10.79 12.84 11.29
N ALA A 74 9.79 13.03 10.43
CA ALA A 74 9.55 12.11 9.33
C ALA A 74 10.76 12.03 8.37
N ALA A 75 11.37 13.16 8.00
CA ALA A 75 12.50 13.17 7.08
C ALA A 75 13.79 12.55 7.66
N SER A 76 13.99 12.63 8.98
CA SER A 76 15.21 12.16 9.66
C SER A 76 15.09 10.74 10.23
N ASN A 77 13.90 10.14 10.19
CA ASN A 77 13.67 8.80 10.75
C ASN A 77 14.29 7.68 9.88
N TYR A 78 15.33 7.05 10.41
CA TYR A 78 16.03 5.93 9.77
C TYR A 78 15.12 4.76 9.39
N ASN A 79 14.11 4.45 10.21
CA ASN A 79 13.19 3.34 9.94
C ASN A 79 12.36 3.56 8.67
N LEU A 80 12.18 4.81 8.23
CA LEU A 80 11.43 5.12 7.01
C LEU A 80 12.22 4.84 5.73
N LEU A 81 13.54 4.56 5.80
CA LEU A 81 14.32 4.06 4.65
C LEU A 81 13.78 2.74 4.09
N VAL A 82 13.00 2.01 4.89
CA VAL A 82 12.28 0.81 4.46
C VAL A 82 11.35 1.09 3.27
N ILE A 83 10.75 2.29 3.20
CA ILE A 83 9.78 2.70 2.17
C ILE A 83 10.44 2.78 0.79
N PRO A 84 11.43 3.66 0.55
CA PRO A 84 12.03 3.79 -0.78
C PRO A 84 12.67 2.49 -1.25
N MET A 85 13.26 1.71 -0.35
CA MET A 85 13.92 0.46 -0.73
C MET A 85 12.94 -0.63 -1.17
N PHE A 86 11.81 -0.82 -0.47
CA PHE A 86 10.79 -1.78 -0.93
C PHE A 86 10.05 -1.30 -2.18
N VAL A 87 9.80 0.00 -2.29
CA VAL A 87 9.23 0.57 -3.52
C VAL A 87 10.18 0.36 -4.71
N LEU A 88 11.48 0.59 -4.51
CA LEU A 88 12.52 0.36 -5.53
C LEU A 88 12.55 -1.12 -5.95
N MET A 89 12.51 -2.03 -4.97
CA MET A 89 12.42 -3.48 -5.19
C MET A 89 11.20 -3.82 -6.07
N GLY A 90 10.03 -3.26 -5.77
CA GLY A 90 8.83 -3.41 -6.58
C GLY A 90 8.97 -2.99 -8.03
N ASN A 91 9.49 -1.78 -8.24
CA ASN A 91 9.63 -1.19 -9.57
C ASN A 91 10.68 -1.94 -10.41
N LEU A 92 11.80 -2.34 -9.80
CA LEU A 92 12.80 -3.21 -10.44
C LEU A 92 12.20 -4.57 -10.85
N ALA A 93 11.36 -5.15 -9.99
CA ALA A 93 10.69 -6.40 -10.30
C ALA A 93 9.69 -6.27 -11.45
N GLY A 94 9.00 -5.13 -11.53
CA GLY A 94 8.13 -4.77 -12.65
C GLY A 94 8.87 -4.77 -13.99
N VAL A 95 10.02 -4.09 -14.07
CA VAL A 95 10.77 -3.94 -15.34
C VAL A 95 11.61 -5.17 -15.73
N SER A 96 12.03 -5.98 -14.75
CA SER A 96 12.83 -7.20 -14.99
C SER A 96 12.06 -8.36 -15.65
N GLY A 97 10.75 -8.22 -15.82
CA GLY A 97 9.88 -9.27 -16.35
C GLY A 97 9.52 -10.37 -15.34
N MET A 98 9.94 -10.24 -14.07
CA MET A 98 9.55 -11.18 -13.01
C MET A 98 8.03 -11.25 -12.83
N SER A 99 7.33 -10.12 -13.00
CA SER A 99 5.87 -10.05 -13.01
C SER A 99 5.22 -10.96 -14.07
N LYS A 100 5.77 -10.95 -15.29
CA LYS A 100 5.31 -11.80 -16.40
C LYS A 100 5.58 -13.28 -16.13
N ASP A 101 6.74 -13.60 -15.56
CA ASP A 101 7.08 -14.97 -15.20
C ASP A 101 6.15 -15.52 -14.11
N LEU A 102 5.84 -14.70 -13.09
CA LEU A 102 4.92 -15.07 -12.03
C LEU A 102 3.51 -15.31 -12.57
N PHE A 103 2.99 -14.41 -13.42
CA PHE A 103 1.70 -14.62 -14.09
C PHE A 103 1.72 -15.87 -14.96
N SER A 104 2.77 -16.08 -15.75
CA SER A 104 2.93 -17.27 -16.60
C SER A 104 2.93 -18.57 -15.79
N ALA A 105 3.60 -18.58 -14.64
CA ALA A 105 3.58 -19.71 -13.71
C ALA A 105 2.17 -19.96 -13.17
N ALA A 106 1.51 -18.94 -12.61
CA ALA A 106 0.15 -19.07 -12.09
C ALA A 106 -0.83 -19.54 -13.19
N TYR A 107 -0.74 -18.95 -14.38
CA TYR A 107 -1.57 -19.29 -15.53
C TYR A 107 -1.38 -20.73 -16.01
N ARG A 108 -0.14 -21.21 -16.14
CA ARG A 108 0.13 -22.58 -16.60
C ARG A 108 -0.37 -23.63 -15.61
N TRP A 109 -0.35 -23.31 -14.32
CA TRP A 109 -0.81 -24.20 -13.26
C TRP A 109 -2.33 -24.17 -13.08
N MET A 110 -2.96 -22.99 -13.16
CA MET A 110 -4.38 -22.84 -12.81
C MET A 110 -5.30 -22.59 -14.02
N GLY A 111 -4.78 -22.15 -15.16
CA GLY A 111 -5.57 -21.70 -16.32
C GLY A 111 -6.50 -22.76 -16.92
N HIS A 112 -6.18 -24.04 -16.75
CA HIS A 112 -7.02 -25.16 -17.20
C HIS A 112 -8.31 -25.34 -16.39
N LEU A 113 -8.42 -24.67 -15.23
CA LEU A 113 -9.63 -24.65 -14.41
C LEU A 113 -10.64 -23.63 -14.96
N ARG A 114 -11.92 -23.79 -14.61
CA ARG A 114 -12.94 -22.76 -14.90
C ARG A 114 -12.62 -21.52 -14.06
N GLY A 115 -12.60 -20.34 -14.68
CA GLY A 115 -12.10 -19.11 -14.05
C GLY A 115 -10.58 -19.09 -13.83
N GLY A 116 -9.84 -20.08 -14.34
CA GLY A 116 -8.43 -20.29 -14.02
C GLY A 116 -7.51 -19.14 -14.39
N LEU A 117 -7.81 -18.37 -15.44
CA LEU A 117 -7.06 -17.16 -15.79
C LEU A 117 -7.26 -16.04 -14.77
N ALA A 118 -8.50 -15.80 -14.34
CA ALA A 118 -8.81 -14.81 -13.31
C ALA A 118 -8.20 -15.21 -11.96
N SER A 119 -8.28 -16.50 -11.58
CA SER A 119 -7.61 -17.01 -10.38
C SER A 119 -6.09 -16.87 -10.50
N ALA A 120 -5.52 -17.10 -11.69
CA ALA A 120 -4.10 -16.89 -11.94
C ALA A 120 -3.69 -15.42 -11.80
N THR A 121 -4.55 -14.50 -12.21
CA THR A 121 -4.36 -13.06 -11.97
C THR A 121 -4.31 -12.77 -10.47
N ILE A 122 -5.25 -13.28 -9.67
CA ILE A 122 -5.24 -13.09 -8.21
C ILE A 122 -3.95 -13.64 -7.57
N ALA A 123 -3.55 -14.86 -7.92
CA ALA A 123 -2.33 -15.46 -7.40
C ALA A 123 -1.06 -14.71 -7.85
N ALA A 124 -1.03 -14.23 -9.09
CA ALA A 124 0.08 -13.42 -9.59
C ALA A 124 0.12 -12.03 -8.93
N CYS A 125 -1.03 -11.40 -8.71
CA CYS A 125 -1.13 -10.19 -7.90
C CYS A 125 -0.63 -10.44 -6.47
N ALA A 126 -0.98 -11.57 -5.85
CA ALA A 126 -0.54 -11.90 -4.50
C ALA A 126 0.99 -12.05 -4.42
N GLY A 127 1.59 -12.81 -5.34
CA GLY A 127 3.05 -12.97 -5.36
C GLY A 127 3.80 -11.70 -5.78
N PHE A 128 3.21 -10.84 -6.59
CA PHE A 128 3.82 -9.55 -6.96
C PHE A 128 3.60 -8.46 -5.89
N ALA A 129 2.50 -8.52 -5.15
CA ALA A 129 2.27 -7.72 -3.94
C ALA A 129 3.39 -7.95 -2.94
N ALA A 130 3.83 -9.21 -2.79
CA ALA A 130 4.98 -9.60 -1.99
C ALA A 130 6.33 -9.05 -2.46
N LEU A 131 6.37 -8.28 -3.55
CA LEU A 131 7.54 -7.48 -3.92
C LEU A 131 7.26 -5.98 -3.96
N SER A 132 6.11 -5.58 -4.50
CA SER A 132 5.89 -4.19 -4.88
C SER A 132 5.36 -3.29 -3.80
N GLY A 133 4.68 -3.84 -2.79
CA GLY A 133 4.03 -3.08 -1.72
C GLY A 133 3.11 -1.95 -2.18
N SER A 134 2.68 -1.99 -3.45
CA SER A 134 1.89 -0.96 -4.10
C SER A 134 0.70 -1.58 -4.81
N SER A 135 -0.50 -1.27 -4.33
CA SER A 135 -1.75 -1.77 -4.89
C SER A 135 -1.98 -1.27 -6.32
N LEU A 136 -1.66 0.01 -6.57
CA LEU A 136 -1.78 0.62 -7.90
C LEU A 136 -0.79 -0.02 -8.88
N ALA A 137 0.49 -0.18 -8.48
CA ALA A 137 1.49 -0.79 -9.34
C ALA A 137 1.16 -2.26 -9.64
N SER A 138 0.63 -2.99 -8.66
CA SER A 138 0.16 -4.37 -8.83
C SER A 138 -0.98 -4.45 -9.84
N ALA A 139 -2.02 -3.62 -9.70
CA ALA A 139 -3.15 -3.58 -10.61
C ALA A 139 -2.74 -3.22 -12.04
N VAL A 140 -1.87 -2.20 -12.22
CA VAL A 140 -1.39 -1.77 -13.54
C VAL A 140 -0.51 -2.85 -14.19
N THR A 141 0.45 -3.39 -13.44
CA THR A 141 1.40 -4.39 -13.97
C THR A 141 0.69 -5.68 -14.31
N MET A 142 -0.12 -6.22 -13.40
CA MET A 142 -0.86 -7.46 -13.65
C MET A 142 -2.00 -7.27 -14.65
N GLY A 143 -2.66 -6.11 -14.66
CA GLY A 143 -3.68 -5.78 -15.65
C GLY A 143 -3.12 -5.80 -17.08
N ARG A 144 -1.95 -5.19 -17.30
CA ARG A 144 -1.26 -5.20 -18.62
C ARG A 144 -0.91 -6.61 -19.09
N VAL A 145 -0.66 -7.54 -18.18
CA VAL A 145 -0.31 -8.94 -18.52
C VAL A 145 -1.55 -9.83 -18.66
N ALA A 146 -2.52 -9.68 -17.76
CA ALA A 146 -3.63 -10.62 -17.63
C ALA A 146 -4.86 -10.27 -18.48
N LEU A 147 -5.20 -8.98 -18.63
CA LEU A 147 -6.39 -8.56 -19.40
C LEU A 147 -6.32 -9.00 -20.87
N PRO A 148 -5.18 -8.85 -21.58
CA PRO A 148 -5.08 -9.33 -22.96
C PRO A 148 -5.28 -10.85 -23.09
N GLU A 149 -4.76 -11.63 -22.14
CA GLU A 149 -4.94 -13.09 -22.12
C GLU A 149 -6.38 -13.50 -21.83
N MET A 150 -7.03 -12.87 -20.84
CA MET A 150 -8.45 -13.10 -20.55
C MET A 150 -9.34 -12.75 -21.75
N LYS A 151 -9.02 -11.68 -22.48
CA LYS A 151 -9.73 -11.28 -23.70
C LYS A 151 -9.59 -12.31 -24.82
N LYS A 152 -8.41 -12.92 -25.01
CA LYS A 152 -8.21 -14.01 -25.99
C LYS A 152 -9.11 -15.21 -25.73
N TYR A 153 -9.37 -15.51 -24.46
CA TYR A 153 -10.25 -16.59 -24.04
C TYR A 153 -11.72 -16.16 -23.92
N LYS A 154 -12.09 -14.92 -24.28
CA LYS A 154 -13.45 -14.38 -24.20
C LYS A 154 -14.04 -14.40 -22.77
N TYR A 155 -13.22 -14.04 -21.78
CA TYR A 155 -13.72 -13.79 -20.42
C TYR A 155 -14.68 -12.60 -20.41
N ALA A 156 -15.66 -12.63 -19.49
CA ALA A 156 -16.51 -11.47 -19.25
C ALA A 156 -15.67 -10.30 -18.71
N ASP A 157 -15.87 -9.10 -19.27
CA ASP A 157 -15.10 -7.91 -18.89
C ASP A 157 -15.23 -7.58 -17.40
N SER A 158 -16.40 -7.82 -16.80
CA SER A 158 -16.65 -7.63 -15.36
C SER A 158 -15.79 -8.56 -14.50
N LEU A 159 -15.66 -9.84 -14.86
CA LEU A 159 -14.81 -10.79 -14.14
C LEU A 159 -13.32 -10.48 -14.37
N ALA A 160 -12.95 -10.13 -15.60
CA ALA A 160 -11.56 -9.83 -15.94
C ALA A 160 -11.08 -8.56 -15.21
N THR A 161 -11.81 -7.45 -15.30
CA THR A 161 -11.46 -6.19 -14.63
C THR A 161 -11.61 -6.29 -13.11
N GLY A 162 -12.67 -6.97 -12.63
CA GLY A 162 -12.89 -7.20 -11.20
C GLY A 162 -11.78 -8.03 -10.55
N SER A 163 -11.28 -9.07 -11.23
CA SER A 163 -10.16 -9.89 -10.71
C SER A 163 -8.85 -9.10 -10.62
N VAL A 164 -8.56 -8.22 -11.59
CA VAL A 164 -7.40 -7.32 -11.53
C VAL A 164 -7.55 -6.29 -10.42
N ALA A 165 -8.74 -5.69 -10.28
CA ALA A 165 -9.02 -4.70 -9.24
C ALA A 165 -8.88 -5.31 -7.83
N ALA A 166 -9.52 -6.45 -7.59
CA ALA A 166 -9.44 -7.18 -6.31
C ALA A 166 -8.01 -7.70 -6.05
N GLY A 167 -7.35 -8.26 -7.07
CA GLY A 167 -5.96 -8.71 -6.93
C GLY A 167 -5.02 -7.56 -6.57
N GLY A 168 -5.23 -6.38 -7.17
CA GLY A 168 -4.46 -5.18 -6.86
C GLY A 168 -4.53 -4.78 -5.39
N THR A 169 -5.68 -4.94 -4.72
CA THR A 169 -5.80 -4.57 -3.31
C THR A 169 -4.98 -5.45 -2.37
N LEU A 170 -4.57 -6.65 -2.81
CA LEU A 170 -3.66 -7.51 -2.04
C LEU A 170 -2.29 -6.84 -1.83
N GLY A 171 -1.91 -5.87 -2.68
CA GLY A 171 -0.71 -5.04 -2.51
C GLY A 171 -0.66 -4.26 -1.20
N PHE A 172 -1.81 -3.98 -0.59
CA PHE A 172 -1.87 -3.34 0.72
C PHE A 172 -1.66 -4.34 1.87
N LEU A 173 -2.02 -5.62 1.69
CA LEU A 173 -2.06 -6.60 2.76
C LEU A 173 -0.84 -7.55 2.75
N ILE A 174 -0.33 -7.93 1.59
CA ILE A 174 0.76 -8.91 1.50
C ILE A 174 2.11 -8.18 1.61
N PRO A 175 2.96 -8.53 2.59
CA PRO A 175 4.24 -7.87 2.80
C PRO A 175 5.27 -8.15 1.70
N PRO A 176 6.16 -7.17 1.40
CA PRO A 176 6.23 -5.84 1.98
C PRO A 176 5.09 -4.95 1.45
N SER A 177 4.52 -4.10 2.31
CA SER A 177 3.38 -3.22 1.96
C SER A 177 3.60 -1.78 2.42
N GLY A 178 3.48 -0.82 1.50
CA GLY A 178 3.53 0.60 1.84
C GLY A 178 2.41 1.02 2.81
N GLY A 179 1.23 0.44 2.65
CA GLY A 179 0.09 0.67 3.55
C GLY A 179 0.33 0.19 4.97
N MET A 180 0.93 -0.98 5.14
CA MET A 180 1.34 -1.49 6.45
C MET A 180 2.44 -0.66 7.08
N ILE A 181 3.38 -0.13 6.28
CA ILE A 181 4.43 0.75 6.81
C ILE A 181 3.79 2.03 7.36
N ILE A 182 2.88 2.67 6.61
CA ILE A 182 2.15 3.85 7.08
C ILE A 182 1.43 3.51 8.39
N TYR A 183 0.67 2.42 8.42
CA TYR A 183 -0.04 2.00 9.64
C TYR A 183 0.93 1.76 10.81
N ALA A 184 2.04 1.05 10.59
CA ALA A 184 3.05 0.77 11.61
C ALA A 184 3.61 2.06 12.21
N VAL A 185 3.94 3.03 11.36
CA VAL A 185 4.54 4.30 11.77
C VAL A 185 3.54 5.14 12.56
N LEU A 186 2.29 5.24 12.10
CA LEU A 186 1.26 6.04 12.77
C LEU A 186 0.76 5.43 14.09
N THR A 187 0.89 4.12 14.24
CA THR A 187 0.48 3.40 15.46
C THR A 187 1.67 3.03 16.34
N GLU A 188 2.87 3.52 16.00
CA GLU A 188 4.14 3.23 16.68
C GLU A 188 4.40 1.73 16.87
N GLN A 189 3.92 0.92 15.91
CA GLN A 189 4.11 -0.52 15.90
C GLN A 189 5.36 -0.91 15.12
N SER A 190 5.87 -2.12 15.41
CA SER A 190 6.97 -2.69 14.65
C SER A 190 6.51 -3.06 13.23
N ILE A 191 7.14 -2.46 12.23
CA ILE A 191 6.94 -2.79 10.80
C ILE A 191 7.14 -4.29 10.58
N GLY A 192 8.20 -4.87 11.18
CA GLY A 192 8.49 -6.29 11.05
C GLY A 192 7.38 -7.18 11.59
N ARG A 193 6.84 -6.87 12.79
CA ARG A 193 5.72 -7.62 13.36
C ARG A 193 4.44 -7.51 12.52
N LEU A 194 4.14 -6.32 12.00
CA LEU A 194 2.99 -6.13 11.11
C LEU A 194 3.13 -6.89 9.80
N PHE A 195 4.34 -6.93 9.23
CA PHE A 195 4.61 -7.76 8.07
C PHE A 195 4.40 -9.23 8.41
N MET A 196 4.91 -9.70 9.54
CA MET A 196 4.67 -11.08 9.98
C MET A 196 3.18 -11.40 10.13
N ALA A 197 2.43 -10.48 10.73
CA ALA A 197 0.99 -10.60 10.93
C ALA A 197 0.20 -10.55 9.61
N GLY A 198 0.70 -9.85 8.59
CA GLY A 198 0.06 -9.62 7.31
C GLY A 198 -0.01 -10.83 6.37
N VAL A 199 0.95 -11.74 6.46
CA VAL A 199 1.05 -12.90 5.55
C VAL A 199 -0.19 -13.79 5.63
N PHE A 200 -0.62 -14.15 6.84
CA PHE A 200 -1.74 -15.08 7.02
C PHE A 200 -3.07 -14.51 6.51
N PRO A 201 -3.49 -13.28 6.89
CA PRO A 201 -4.65 -12.61 6.29
C PRO A 201 -4.52 -12.44 4.77
N GLY A 202 -3.32 -12.15 4.26
CA GLY A 202 -3.05 -12.04 2.83
C GLY A 202 -3.34 -13.32 2.05
N ILE A 203 -2.89 -14.47 2.59
CA ILE A 203 -3.17 -15.79 2.01
C ILE A 203 -4.68 -16.09 2.07
N ILE A 204 -5.32 -15.85 3.21
CA ILE A 204 -6.77 -16.06 3.35
C ILE A 204 -7.53 -15.22 2.32
N LEU A 205 -7.23 -13.93 2.21
CA LEU A 205 -7.92 -13.04 1.28
C LEU A 205 -7.69 -13.45 -0.19
N THR A 206 -6.48 -13.92 -0.51
CA THR A 206 -6.17 -14.50 -1.84
C THR A 206 -7.06 -15.70 -2.13
N LEU A 207 -7.19 -16.62 -1.16
CA LEU A 207 -8.05 -17.81 -1.30
C LEU A 207 -9.54 -17.43 -1.39
N LEU A 208 -9.99 -16.44 -0.62
CA LEU A 208 -11.36 -15.92 -0.68
C LEU A 208 -11.67 -15.30 -2.05
N PHE A 209 -10.75 -14.53 -2.63
CA PHE A 209 -10.92 -14.00 -3.98
C PHE A 209 -10.96 -15.10 -5.05
N ILE A 210 -10.11 -16.12 -4.94
CA ILE A 210 -10.17 -17.30 -5.82
C ILE A 210 -11.50 -18.04 -5.65
N GLY A 211 -11.98 -18.19 -4.41
CA GLY A 211 -13.29 -18.77 -4.10
C GLY A 211 -14.44 -17.96 -4.68
N ALA A 212 -14.39 -16.63 -4.58
CA ALA A 212 -15.38 -15.73 -5.18
C ALA A 212 -15.44 -15.88 -6.70
N ILE A 213 -14.28 -15.96 -7.37
CA ILE A 213 -14.20 -16.24 -8.82
C ILE A 213 -14.86 -17.59 -9.14
N TYR A 214 -14.57 -18.62 -8.35
CA TYR A 214 -15.17 -19.94 -8.53
C TYR A 214 -16.71 -19.90 -8.40
N CYS A 215 -17.23 -19.20 -7.39
CA CYS A 215 -18.67 -18.99 -7.22
C CYS A 215 -19.32 -18.27 -8.42
N VAL A 216 -18.67 -17.23 -8.95
CA VAL A 216 -19.15 -16.51 -10.15
C VAL A 216 -19.19 -17.43 -11.37
N VAL A 217 -18.14 -18.23 -11.59
CA VAL A 217 -18.04 -19.07 -12.78
C VAL A 217 -18.90 -20.34 -12.70
N ILE A 218 -19.26 -20.82 -11.49
CA ILE A 218 -20.29 -21.86 -11.37
C ILE A 218 -21.66 -21.33 -11.82
N ARG A 219 -22.02 -20.12 -11.37
CA ARG A 219 -23.31 -19.50 -11.72
C ARG A 219 -23.37 -19.10 -13.19
N ASN A 220 -22.25 -18.64 -13.74
CA ASN A 220 -22.15 -18.29 -15.15
C ASN A 220 -20.86 -18.85 -15.78
N PRO A 221 -20.90 -20.09 -16.31
CA PRO A 221 -19.72 -20.74 -16.89
C PRO A 221 -19.11 -20.02 -18.10
N THR A 222 -19.89 -19.21 -18.82
CA THR A 222 -19.40 -18.43 -19.97
C THR A 222 -18.59 -17.21 -19.54
N ALA A 223 -18.70 -16.76 -18.28
CA ALA A 223 -17.93 -15.64 -17.76
C ALA A 223 -16.43 -15.95 -17.61
N GLY A 224 -16.07 -17.22 -17.39
CA GLY A 224 -14.69 -17.66 -17.13
C GLY A 224 -14.36 -19.00 -17.80
N PRO A 225 -14.30 -19.06 -19.14
CA PRO A 225 -14.00 -20.29 -19.88
C PRO A 225 -12.61 -20.86 -19.53
N ARG A 226 -12.47 -22.18 -19.72
CA ARG A 226 -11.22 -22.89 -19.44
C ARG A 226 -10.16 -22.57 -20.49
N ALA A 227 -8.93 -22.35 -20.05
CA ALA A 227 -7.79 -22.28 -20.96
C ALA A 227 -7.27 -23.69 -21.34
N LYS A 228 -6.38 -23.75 -22.35
CA LYS A 228 -5.72 -25.01 -22.71
C LYS A 228 -4.88 -25.54 -21.56
N ARG A 229 -4.91 -26.86 -21.36
CA ARG A 229 -4.09 -27.54 -20.36
C ARG A 229 -2.65 -27.66 -20.87
N PHE A 230 -1.72 -26.97 -20.23
CA PHE A 230 -0.29 -27.10 -20.52
C PHE A 230 0.28 -28.41 -19.99
N GLY A 231 1.30 -28.93 -20.69
CA GLY A 231 2.00 -30.16 -20.30
C GLY A 231 2.76 -30.02 -18.98
N ARG A 232 2.98 -31.13 -18.27
CA ARG A 232 3.80 -31.15 -17.04
C ARG A 232 5.18 -30.48 -17.19
N PRO A 233 5.98 -30.74 -18.24
CA PRO A 233 7.30 -30.09 -18.37
C PRO A 233 7.20 -28.57 -18.52
N GLU A 234 6.17 -28.07 -19.20
CA GLU A 234 5.95 -26.64 -19.39
C GLU A 234 5.55 -25.91 -18.09
N ARG A 235 4.82 -26.59 -17.20
CA ARG A 235 4.43 -26.10 -15.88
C ARG A 235 5.62 -26.02 -14.92
N VAL A 236 6.48 -27.04 -14.93
CA VAL A 236 7.70 -27.05 -14.11
C VAL A 236 8.68 -25.99 -14.61
N LYS A 237 8.86 -25.88 -15.94
CA LYS A 237 9.71 -24.83 -16.53
C LYS A 237 9.25 -23.41 -16.16
N SER A 238 7.94 -23.18 -16.01
CA SER A 238 7.45 -21.87 -15.58
C SER A 238 7.73 -21.56 -14.10
N LEU A 239 7.76 -22.57 -13.23
CA LEU A 239 8.17 -22.37 -11.83
C LEU A 239 9.63 -21.95 -11.75
N TRP A 240 10.51 -22.58 -12.52
CA TRP A 240 11.92 -22.19 -12.60
C TRP A 240 12.12 -20.74 -13.04
N ARG A 241 11.27 -20.23 -13.94
CA ARG A 241 11.30 -18.82 -14.36
C ARG A 241 10.80 -17.86 -13.28
N ALA A 242 9.85 -18.30 -12.47
CA ALA A 242 9.35 -17.55 -11.30
C ALA A 242 10.23 -17.75 -10.05
N LEU A 243 11.27 -18.58 -10.11
CA LEU A 243 12.14 -18.82 -8.95
C LEU A 243 12.82 -17.54 -8.43
N PRO A 244 13.30 -16.59 -9.27
CA PRO A 244 13.92 -15.37 -8.76
C PRO A 244 13.00 -14.54 -7.86
N ILE A 245 11.73 -14.37 -8.22
CA ILE A 245 10.76 -13.62 -7.40
C ILE A 245 10.50 -14.32 -6.08
N VAL A 246 10.27 -15.64 -6.10
CA VAL A 246 10.08 -16.44 -4.88
C VAL A 246 11.33 -16.39 -4.00
N GLY A 247 12.52 -16.48 -4.60
CA GLY A 247 13.80 -16.41 -3.89
C GLY A 247 13.99 -15.07 -3.18
N VAL A 248 13.73 -13.95 -3.87
CA VAL A 248 13.81 -12.62 -3.24
C VAL A 248 12.87 -12.52 -2.05
N VAL A 249 11.60 -12.93 -2.20
CA VAL A 249 10.61 -12.87 -1.11
C VAL A 249 11.00 -13.76 0.07
N LEU A 250 11.43 -15.00 -0.20
CA LEU A 250 11.83 -15.92 0.86
C LEU A 250 13.08 -15.45 1.61
N ILE A 251 14.05 -14.85 0.92
CA ILE A 251 15.27 -14.32 1.56
C ILE A 251 14.92 -13.10 2.43
N THR A 252 14.11 -12.16 1.92
CA THR A 252 13.79 -10.92 2.65
C THR A 252 12.83 -11.18 3.81
N ILE A 253 11.68 -11.81 3.53
CA ILE A 253 10.67 -12.11 4.54
C ILE A 253 11.18 -13.20 5.48
N GLY A 254 11.80 -14.26 4.96
CA GLY A 254 12.39 -15.31 5.80
C GLY A 254 13.47 -14.76 6.73
N GLY A 255 14.37 -13.93 6.21
CA GLY A 255 15.41 -13.28 7.04
C GLY A 255 14.84 -12.34 8.09
N MET A 256 13.74 -11.63 7.80
CA MET A 256 13.00 -10.86 8.81
C MET A 256 12.37 -11.76 9.89
N TYR A 257 11.76 -12.87 9.49
CA TYR A 257 11.09 -13.80 10.41
C TYR A 257 12.05 -14.50 11.36
N THR A 258 13.24 -14.88 10.87
CA THR A 258 14.28 -15.47 11.70
C THR A 258 15.00 -14.44 12.57
N GLY A 259 14.68 -13.15 12.44
CA GLY A 259 15.36 -12.05 13.13
C GLY A 259 16.79 -11.80 12.62
N PHE A 260 17.15 -12.36 11.47
CA PHE A 260 18.49 -12.20 10.88
C PHE A 260 18.64 -10.82 10.22
N PHE A 261 17.55 -10.26 9.70
CA PHE A 261 17.50 -8.91 9.15
C PHE A 261 16.47 -8.05 9.88
N THR A 262 16.84 -6.81 10.16
CA THR A 262 15.87 -5.74 10.45
C THR A 262 15.04 -5.41 9.19
N PRO A 263 13.88 -4.75 9.32
CA PRO A 263 13.09 -4.35 8.15
C PRO A 263 13.85 -3.51 7.13
N VAL A 264 14.77 -2.64 7.60
CA VAL A 264 15.59 -1.78 6.73
C VAL A 264 16.67 -2.59 5.99
N GLU A 265 17.31 -3.54 6.67
CA GLU A 265 18.28 -4.43 6.03
C GLU A 265 17.59 -5.35 5.01
N ALA A 266 16.44 -5.91 5.36
CA ALA A 266 15.66 -6.78 4.49
C ALA A 266 15.18 -6.06 3.23
N SER A 267 14.75 -4.79 3.34
CA SER A 267 14.36 -4.00 2.17
C SER A 267 15.55 -3.70 1.26
N SER A 268 16.71 -3.38 1.84
CA SER A 268 17.94 -3.09 1.11
C SER A 268 18.47 -4.33 0.37
N ILE A 269 18.49 -5.48 1.04
CA ILE A 269 18.88 -6.78 0.45
C ILE A 269 17.89 -7.16 -0.65
N GLY A 270 16.59 -6.99 -0.43
CA GLY A 270 15.56 -7.25 -1.43
C GLY A 270 15.73 -6.40 -2.70
N ALA A 271 15.93 -5.10 -2.52
CA ALA A 271 16.20 -4.18 -3.62
C ALA A 271 17.48 -4.57 -4.38
N PHE A 272 18.56 -4.91 -3.66
CA PHE A 272 19.82 -5.33 -4.26
C PHE A 272 19.70 -6.65 -5.05
N LEU A 273 19.06 -7.67 -4.49
CA LEU A 273 18.84 -8.94 -5.19
C LEU A 273 17.98 -8.75 -6.44
N THR A 274 16.93 -7.93 -6.34
CA THR A 274 16.05 -7.63 -7.48
C THR A 274 16.79 -6.84 -8.56
N PHE A 275 17.65 -5.88 -8.16
CA PHE A 275 18.54 -5.19 -9.07
C PHE A 275 19.48 -6.17 -9.79
N GLY A 276 20.08 -7.12 -9.06
CA GLY A 276 20.91 -8.17 -9.64
C GLY A 276 20.18 -9.00 -10.68
N VAL A 277 18.92 -9.40 -10.41
CA VAL A 277 18.08 -10.10 -11.39
C VAL A 277 17.79 -9.24 -12.62
N ALA A 278 17.46 -7.95 -12.43
CA ALA A 278 17.20 -7.02 -13.51
C ALA A 278 18.44 -6.76 -14.39
N ALA A 279 19.61 -6.63 -13.77
CA ALA A 279 20.90 -6.48 -14.44
C ALA A 279 21.27 -7.74 -15.23
N TYR A 280 21.14 -8.92 -14.62
CA TYR A 280 21.39 -10.21 -15.28
C TYR A 280 20.50 -10.40 -16.51
N ARG A 281 19.24 -9.98 -16.43
CA ARG A 281 18.28 -10.02 -17.54
C ARG A 281 18.48 -8.90 -18.57
N LYS A 282 19.45 -8.00 -18.37
CA LYS A 282 19.71 -6.82 -19.22
C LYS A 282 18.46 -5.95 -19.43
N SER A 283 17.58 -5.89 -18.43
CA SER A 283 16.33 -5.11 -18.51
C SER A 283 16.52 -3.64 -18.12
N LEU A 284 17.70 -3.26 -17.61
CA LEU A 284 18.02 -1.93 -17.10
C LEU A 284 18.77 -1.07 -18.12
N GLY A 285 18.09 -0.69 -19.20
CA GLY A 285 18.58 0.37 -20.09
C GLY A 285 18.39 1.77 -19.47
N TRP A 286 18.97 2.81 -20.07
CA TRP A 286 18.88 4.20 -19.57
C TRP A 286 17.44 4.67 -19.30
N GLN A 287 16.52 4.39 -20.23
CA GLN A 287 15.12 4.77 -20.09
C GLN A 287 14.42 3.98 -18.98
N ALA A 288 14.68 2.68 -18.87
CA ALA A 288 14.09 1.83 -17.84
C ALA A 288 14.61 2.22 -16.45
N SER A 289 15.91 2.48 -16.30
CA SER A 289 16.50 2.94 -15.04
C SER A 289 15.94 4.29 -14.62
N LYS A 290 15.81 5.25 -15.54
CA LYS A 290 15.13 6.52 -15.27
C LYS A 290 13.69 6.31 -14.80
N ALA A 291 12.92 5.50 -15.50
CA ALA A 291 11.53 5.21 -15.13
C ALA A 291 11.43 4.62 -13.72
N VAL A 292 12.25 3.60 -13.41
CA VAL A 292 12.29 2.98 -12.07
C VAL A 292 12.61 3.99 -10.98
N ILE A 293 13.61 4.86 -11.18
CA ILE A 293 13.99 5.87 -10.18
C ILE A 293 12.86 6.88 -10.00
N PHE A 294 12.30 7.43 -11.07
CA PHE A 294 11.21 8.41 -10.99
C PHE A 294 9.94 7.82 -10.36
N GLU A 295 9.55 6.60 -10.74
CA GLU A 295 8.41 5.91 -10.13
C GLU A 295 8.66 5.65 -8.64
N THR A 296 9.88 5.29 -8.27
CA THR A 296 10.27 5.09 -6.87
C THR A 296 10.22 6.39 -6.08
N MET A 297 10.76 7.48 -6.62
CA MET A 297 10.72 8.80 -6.00
C MET A 297 9.27 9.27 -5.81
N ASN A 298 8.42 9.15 -6.83
CA ASN A 298 7.02 9.58 -6.76
C ASN A 298 6.23 8.79 -5.71
N ALA A 299 6.38 7.46 -5.69
CA ALA A 299 5.72 6.62 -4.70
C ALA A 299 6.24 6.91 -3.29
N THR A 300 7.55 7.07 -3.11
CA THR A 300 8.15 7.45 -1.82
C THR A 300 7.66 8.81 -1.34
N ALA A 301 7.69 9.83 -2.19
CA ALA A 301 7.21 11.17 -1.87
C ALA A 301 5.73 11.17 -1.47
N THR A 302 4.90 10.38 -2.17
CA THR A 302 3.48 10.23 -1.83
C THR A 302 3.30 9.63 -0.44
N VAL A 303 4.04 8.57 -0.10
CA VAL A 303 3.97 7.94 1.22
C VAL A 303 4.46 8.88 2.32
N PHE A 304 5.59 9.56 2.12
CA PHE A 304 6.10 10.55 3.07
C PHE A 304 5.13 11.72 3.29
N LEU A 305 4.49 12.22 2.22
CA LEU A 305 3.46 13.25 2.35
C LEU A 305 2.24 12.77 3.16
N ILE A 306 1.83 11.50 3.01
CA ILE A 306 0.76 10.92 3.84
C ILE A 306 1.17 10.87 5.31
N ILE A 307 2.39 10.43 5.61
CA ILE A 307 2.93 10.37 6.98
C ILE A 307 2.99 11.76 7.59
N ILE A 308 3.54 12.75 6.88
CA ILE A 308 3.62 14.14 7.35
C ILE A 308 2.22 14.71 7.58
N GLY A 309 1.30 14.53 6.63
CA GLY A 309 -0.09 14.99 6.77
C GLY A 309 -0.78 14.38 7.99
N ALA A 310 -0.49 13.10 8.29
CA ALA A 310 -0.99 12.41 9.47
C ALA A 310 -0.40 12.93 10.77
N PHE A 311 0.91 13.10 10.83
CA PHE A 311 1.57 13.67 12.01
C PHE A 311 1.16 15.11 12.28
N VAL A 312 0.80 15.90 11.27
CA VAL A 312 0.21 17.23 11.47
C VAL A 312 -1.25 17.16 11.93
N PHE A 313 -1.99 16.12 11.53
CA PHE A 313 -3.40 15.93 11.88
C PHE A 313 -3.61 15.34 13.29
N ILE A 314 -2.71 14.45 13.75
CA ILE A 314 -2.82 13.78 15.04
C ILE A 314 -2.87 14.77 16.23
N PRO A 315 -1.99 15.78 16.34
CA PRO A 315 -2.07 16.79 17.40
C PRO A 315 -3.39 17.55 17.42
N PHE A 316 -3.96 17.87 16.24
CA PHE A 316 -5.28 18.49 16.15
C PHE A 316 -6.37 17.59 16.75
N MET A 317 -6.38 16.31 16.40
CA MET A 317 -7.33 15.34 16.97
C MET A 317 -7.13 15.17 18.48
N SER A 318 -5.88 15.18 18.95
CA SER A 318 -5.58 15.12 20.38
C SER A 318 -6.05 16.36 21.14
N LEU A 319 -5.90 17.55 20.55
CA LEU A 319 -6.32 18.82 21.16
C LEU A 319 -7.83 18.97 21.29
N THR A 320 -8.59 18.32 20.41
CA THR A 320 -10.05 18.36 20.42
C THR A 320 -10.68 17.29 21.30
N GLU A 321 -9.86 16.39 21.87
CA GLU A 321 -10.25 15.28 22.74
C GLU A 321 -11.29 14.33 22.13
N LEU A 322 -11.52 14.40 20.82
CA LEU A 322 -12.50 13.56 20.13
C LEU A 322 -12.30 12.06 20.36
N PRO A 323 -11.06 11.51 20.28
CA PRO A 323 -10.85 10.10 20.54
C PRO A 323 -11.26 9.71 21.97
N ALA A 324 -10.92 10.53 22.97
CA ALA A 324 -11.25 10.26 24.37
C ALA A 324 -12.76 10.32 24.63
N GLN A 325 -13.45 11.31 24.05
CA GLN A 325 -14.91 11.41 24.17
C GLN A 325 -15.63 10.23 23.51
N LEU A 326 -15.13 9.78 22.36
CA LEU A 326 -15.67 8.60 21.69
C LEU A 326 -15.49 7.33 22.54
N VAL A 327 -14.35 7.17 23.21
CA VAL A 327 -14.14 6.07 24.17
C VAL A 327 -15.16 6.14 25.31
N THR A 328 -15.35 7.32 25.94
CA THR A 328 -16.32 7.50 27.02
C THR A 328 -17.75 7.14 26.59
N ILE A 329 -18.15 7.53 25.37
CA ILE A 329 -19.45 7.16 24.80
C ILE A 329 -19.54 5.63 24.65
N LEU A 330 -18.52 4.99 24.07
CA LEU A 330 -18.54 3.54 23.84
C LEU A 330 -18.55 2.73 25.14
N THR A 331 -17.88 3.21 26.20
CA THR A 331 -17.84 2.51 27.50
C THR A 331 -19.03 2.80 28.40
N SER A 332 -19.86 3.79 28.05
CA SER A 332 -21.09 4.11 28.78
C SER A 332 -22.35 3.50 28.17
N LEU A 333 -22.23 2.83 27.02
CA LEU A 333 -23.24 1.95 26.42
C LEU A 333 -23.26 0.58 27.10
#